data_AF-A0A9D1N1Q0-F1
#
_entry.id   AF-A0A9D1N1Q0-F1
#
_cell.length_a   1.000
_cell.length_b   1.000
_cell.length_c   1.000
_cell.angle_alpha   90.00
_cell.angle_beta   90.00
_cell.angle_gamma   90.00
#
_symmetry.space_group_name_H-M   'P 1'
#
loop_
_entity.id
_entity.type
_entity.pdbx_description
1 polymer ?
#
loop_
_entity_poly.entity_id
_entity_poly.type
_entity_poly.pdbx_seq_one_letter_code
_entity_poly.pdbx_strand_id
1 'polypeptide(L)'
;MSTDIIKNFVYPLNVSKGSVQKRMTRSSAQAWQYFDTTFKYFQNGNVKIKTLEKDMRNIVNCSAVKIDFLGQKKAYKPSFIEFDNVNPVMRVVIPVADSLNWINRIAFGKILNKNPEMLNHEALHLFDLINNPKIVKRALNIAKSKDFKEIDEFYTKHMYGKFIDTEQMTGSLLKTEKELKKFLKKRTPSHRINILQYYRNHCLLESRAYNWGAKCQQKFNTEQNCQDSLAHLFRFSIFFKKKYEMLNRLLFETISQERTNLRNRG
;
A
#
# COMPACT_ATOMS: atom_id res chain seq x y z
N MET A 1 -7.25 -5.26 23.51
CA MET A 1 -6.91 -6.03 22.29
C MET A 1 -5.95 -7.13 22.68
N SER A 2 -6.29 -8.40 22.47
CA SER A 2 -5.42 -9.53 22.82
C SER A 2 -4.11 -9.48 22.03
N THR A 3 -3.00 -9.58 22.73
CA THR A 3 -1.63 -9.63 22.19
C THR A 3 -1.35 -10.91 21.40
N ASP A 4 -2.20 -11.93 21.49
CA ASP A 4 -1.94 -13.26 20.96
C ASP A 4 -2.27 -13.41 19.47
N ILE A 5 -3.16 -12.58 18.92
CA ILE A 5 -3.58 -12.68 17.51
C ILE A 5 -2.41 -12.46 16.55
N ILE A 6 -1.45 -11.57 16.86
CA ILE A 6 -0.27 -11.34 15.99
C ILE A 6 0.76 -12.47 16.11
N LYS A 7 0.87 -13.10 17.29
CA LYS A 7 1.75 -14.26 17.49
C LYS A 7 1.21 -15.48 16.74
N ASN A 8 -0.12 -15.60 16.66
CA ASN A 8 -0.82 -16.74 16.05
C ASN A 8 -1.27 -16.48 14.61
N PHE A 9 -1.01 -15.30 14.05
CA PHE A 9 -1.27 -15.03 12.63
C PHE A 9 -0.24 -15.78 11.77
N VAL A 10 -0.57 -17.02 11.43
CA VAL A 10 0.20 -17.84 10.50
C VAL A 10 -0.26 -17.46 9.10
N TYR A 11 0.51 -16.62 8.42
CA TYR A 11 0.31 -16.43 6.99
C TYR A 11 0.45 -17.79 6.30
N PRO A 12 -0.47 -18.16 5.41
CA PRO A 12 -0.39 -19.43 4.70
C PRO A 12 0.99 -19.53 4.03
N LEU A 13 1.76 -20.57 4.37
CA LEU A 13 3.12 -20.75 3.86
C LEU A 13 3.11 -20.90 2.33
N ASN A 14 2.06 -21.51 1.75
CA ASN A 14 1.85 -21.56 0.31
C ASN A 14 1.77 -20.16 -0.33
N VAL A 15 1.17 -19.17 0.34
CA VAL A 15 1.00 -17.80 -0.18
C VAL A 15 2.21 -16.91 0.12
N SER A 16 2.94 -17.15 1.21
CA SER A 16 4.01 -16.25 1.68
C SER A 16 5.43 -16.84 1.64
N LYS A 17 5.63 -18.04 1.09
CA LYS A 17 6.95 -18.67 0.94
C LYS A 17 7.77 -18.02 -0.18
N GLY A 18 9.09 -18.00 0.01
CA GLY A 18 10.08 -17.52 -0.96
C GLY A 18 10.80 -16.24 -0.51
N SER A 19 11.76 -15.80 -1.32
CA SER A 19 12.46 -14.52 -1.12
C SER A 19 11.50 -13.33 -1.28
N VAL A 20 11.91 -12.14 -0.81
CA VAL A 20 11.13 -10.90 -1.04
C VAL A 20 10.83 -10.72 -2.53
N GLN A 21 11.83 -10.94 -3.39
CA GLN A 21 11.66 -10.84 -4.84
C GLN A 21 10.61 -11.81 -5.38
N LYS A 22 10.68 -13.10 -4.99
CA LYS A 22 9.71 -14.11 -5.42
C LYS A 22 8.27 -13.73 -5.02
N ARG A 23 8.08 -13.18 -3.83
CA ARG A 23 6.77 -12.74 -3.34
C ARG A 23 6.26 -11.51 -4.07
N MET A 24 7.13 -10.54 -4.35
CA MET A 24 6.78 -9.35 -5.15
C MET A 24 6.43 -9.71 -6.61
N THR A 25 7.12 -10.68 -7.20
CA THR A 25 6.78 -11.23 -8.53
C THR A 25 5.41 -11.90 -8.50
N ARG A 26 5.10 -12.68 -7.46
CA ARG A 26 3.78 -13.31 -7.29
C ARG A 26 2.67 -12.26 -7.20
N SER A 27 2.86 -11.21 -6.40
CA SER A 27 1.88 -10.11 -6.33
C SER A 27 1.64 -9.48 -7.70
N SER A 28 2.70 -9.24 -8.48
CA SER A 28 2.56 -8.66 -9.83
C SER A 28 1.85 -9.59 -10.80
N ALA A 29 2.07 -10.91 -10.70
CA ALA A 29 1.34 -11.89 -11.51
C ALA A 29 -0.16 -11.92 -11.16
N GLN A 30 -0.49 -11.90 -9.87
CA GLN A 30 -1.89 -11.82 -9.41
C GLN A 30 -2.55 -10.51 -9.83
N ALA A 31 -1.82 -9.39 -9.79
CA ALA A 31 -2.30 -8.10 -10.25
C ALA A 31 -2.59 -8.09 -11.75
N TRP A 32 -1.73 -8.69 -12.58
CA TRP A 32 -2.00 -8.89 -14.00
C TRP A 32 -3.25 -9.73 -14.24
N GLN A 33 -3.36 -10.88 -13.57
CA GLN A 33 -4.52 -11.75 -13.68
C GLN A 33 -5.82 -11.00 -13.30
N TYR A 34 -5.77 -10.17 -12.26
CA TYR A 34 -6.91 -9.37 -11.83
C TYR A 34 -7.28 -8.30 -12.85
N PHE A 35 -6.30 -7.58 -13.38
CA PHE A 35 -6.53 -6.60 -14.43
C PHE A 35 -7.17 -7.24 -15.66
N ASP A 36 -6.59 -8.31 -16.21
CA ASP A 36 -7.11 -8.97 -17.41
C ASP A 36 -8.54 -9.54 -17.20
N THR A 37 -8.83 -10.05 -15.99
CA THR A 37 -10.18 -10.54 -15.63
C THR A 37 -11.19 -9.39 -15.57
N THR A 38 -10.81 -8.26 -15.00
CA THR A 38 -11.73 -7.13 -14.74
C THR A 38 -11.81 -6.13 -15.89
N PHE A 39 -10.86 -6.17 -16.83
CA PHE A 39 -10.72 -5.25 -17.95
C PHE A 39 -12.01 -5.04 -18.74
N LYS A 40 -12.69 -6.13 -19.12
CA LYS A 40 -13.94 -6.10 -19.88
C LYS A 40 -15.07 -5.37 -19.15
N TYR A 41 -15.07 -5.37 -17.82
CA TYR A 41 -16.09 -4.67 -17.05
C TYR A 41 -15.92 -3.15 -17.18
N PHE A 42 -14.67 -2.67 -17.22
CA PHE A 42 -14.34 -1.25 -17.40
C PHE A 42 -14.65 -0.76 -18.81
N GLN A 43 -14.35 -1.56 -19.84
CA GLN A 43 -14.70 -1.23 -21.23
C GLN A 43 -16.21 -0.97 -21.39
N ASN A 44 -17.02 -1.83 -20.78
CA ASN A 44 -18.47 -1.78 -20.87
C ASN A 44 -19.12 -0.79 -19.88
N GLY A 45 -18.32 -0.11 -19.04
CA GLY A 45 -18.81 0.83 -18.02
C GLY A 45 -19.75 0.23 -16.96
N ASN A 46 -19.87 -1.10 -16.88
CA ASN A 46 -20.83 -1.80 -16.02
C ASN A 46 -20.07 -2.62 -14.97
N VAL A 47 -19.38 -1.93 -14.07
CA VAL A 47 -18.57 -2.59 -13.04
C VAL A 47 -19.38 -2.69 -11.74
N LYS A 48 -19.61 -3.91 -11.24
CA LYS A 48 -20.23 -4.16 -9.93
C LYS A 48 -19.16 -4.48 -8.90
N ILE A 49 -19.20 -3.80 -7.75
CA ILE A 49 -18.25 -4.01 -6.63
C ILE A 49 -18.16 -5.48 -6.22
N LYS A 50 -19.29 -6.20 -6.16
CA LYS A 50 -19.32 -7.62 -5.77
C LYS A 50 -18.70 -8.54 -6.82
N THR A 51 -18.73 -8.17 -8.09
CA THR A 51 -18.03 -8.92 -9.14
C THR A 51 -16.52 -8.75 -8.98
N LEU A 52 -16.05 -7.51 -8.77
CA LEU A 52 -14.64 -7.23 -8.50
C LEU A 52 -14.12 -7.97 -7.26
N GLU A 53 -14.89 -7.95 -6.17
CA GLU A 53 -14.56 -8.67 -4.94
C GLU A 53 -14.46 -10.19 -5.19
N LYS A 54 -15.41 -10.76 -5.92
CA LYS A 54 -15.43 -12.19 -6.27
C LYS A 54 -14.20 -12.58 -7.08
N ASP A 55 -13.85 -11.80 -8.11
CA ASP A 55 -12.71 -12.10 -8.97
C ASP A 55 -11.38 -12.03 -8.20
N MET A 56 -11.25 -11.05 -7.30
CA MET A 56 -10.09 -10.96 -6.42
C MET A 56 -9.99 -12.15 -5.46
N ARG A 57 -11.10 -12.58 -4.84
CA ARG A 57 -11.15 -13.77 -3.99
C ARG A 57 -10.73 -15.02 -4.76
N ASN A 58 -11.20 -15.17 -6.00
CA ASN A 58 -10.86 -16.31 -6.86
C ASN A 58 -9.37 -16.35 -7.22
N ILE A 59 -8.71 -15.19 -7.38
CA ILE A 59 -7.27 -15.11 -7.66
C ILE A 59 -6.43 -15.40 -6.42
N VAL A 60 -6.85 -14.89 -5.26
CA VAL A 60 -6.15 -15.18 -3.99
C VAL A 60 -6.34 -16.64 -3.59
N ASN A 61 -7.53 -17.19 -3.83
CA ASN A 61 -7.90 -18.58 -3.60
C ASN A 61 -7.35 -19.16 -2.29
N CYS A 62 -7.62 -18.46 -1.19
CA CYS A 62 -7.11 -18.86 0.11
C CYS A 62 -8.16 -18.63 1.19
N SER A 63 -8.64 -19.71 1.82
CA SER A 63 -9.66 -19.65 2.88
C SER A 63 -9.24 -18.86 4.11
N ALA A 64 -7.93 -18.75 4.36
CA ALA A 64 -7.36 -17.93 5.44
C ALA A 64 -7.34 -16.42 5.13
N VAL A 65 -7.72 -16.00 3.91
CA VAL A 65 -7.75 -14.60 3.49
C VAL A 65 -9.18 -14.23 3.06
N LYS A 66 -9.81 -13.28 3.76
CA LYS A 66 -11.16 -12.79 3.43
C LYS A 66 -11.07 -11.39 2.86
N ILE A 67 -11.60 -11.18 1.67
CA ILE A 67 -11.49 -9.91 0.95
C ILE A 67 -12.88 -9.29 0.87
N ASP A 68 -13.16 -8.23 1.60
CA ASP A 68 -14.48 -7.60 1.64
C ASP A 68 -14.42 -6.19 1.06
N PHE A 69 -15.08 -5.92 -0.08
CA PHE A 69 -15.16 -4.56 -0.59
C PHE A 69 -16.34 -3.85 0.10
N LEU A 70 -16.06 -2.77 0.83
CA LEU A 70 -17.10 -1.99 1.52
C LEU A 70 -17.47 -0.76 0.69
N GLY A 71 -18.78 -0.57 0.46
CA GLY A 71 -19.30 0.64 -0.16
C GLY A 71 -19.30 1.85 0.79
N GLN A 72 -19.52 3.05 0.23
CA GLN A 72 -19.33 4.35 0.91
C GLN A 72 -19.96 4.47 2.30
N LYS A 73 -21.15 3.90 2.53
CA LYS A 73 -21.86 4.00 3.83
C LYS A 73 -21.15 3.32 5.01
N LYS A 74 -20.09 2.54 4.79
CA LYS A 74 -19.29 1.89 5.84
C LYS A 74 -17.81 2.35 5.85
N ALA A 75 -17.45 3.34 5.05
CA ALA A 75 -16.06 3.72 4.76
C ALA A 75 -15.49 4.84 5.66
N TYR A 76 -15.93 4.95 6.93
CA TYR A 76 -15.28 5.84 7.92
C TYR A 76 -13.90 5.36 8.39
N LYS A 77 -13.32 4.39 7.68
CA LYS A 77 -12.01 3.84 7.96
C LYS A 77 -11.18 4.00 6.69
N PRO A 78 -10.02 4.70 6.76
CA PRO A 78 -8.99 4.62 5.72
C PRO A 78 -8.75 3.16 5.36
N SER A 79 -8.33 2.88 4.13
CA SER A 79 -8.06 1.53 3.62
C SER A 79 -7.24 0.72 4.62
N PHE A 80 -7.89 -0.14 5.41
CA PHE A 80 -7.21 -0.89 6.45
C PHE A 80 -7.38 -2.37 6.18
N ILE A 81 -6.24 -3.06 6.28
CA ILE A 81 -6.23 -4.43 6.72
C ILE A 81 -6.82 -4.44 8.14
N GLU A 82 -8.09 -4.81 8.27
CA GLU A 82 -8.66 -5.13 9.58
C GLU A 82 -8.34 -6.60 9.89
N PHE A 83 -7.91 -6.86 11.12
CA PHE A 83 -7.81 -8.21 11.65
C PHE A 83 -9.00 -8.43 12.57
N ASP A 84 -9.85 -9.40 12.23
CA ASP A 84 -10.93 -9.84 13.11
C ASP A 84 -10.32 -10.48 14.37
N ASN A 85 -10.86 -10.17 15.55
CA ASN A 85 -10.41 -10.72 16.82
C ASN A 85 -10.76 -12.21 16.97
N VAL A 86 -11.70 -12.72 16.17
CA VAL A 86 -12.20 -14.10 16.25
C VAL A 86 -11.55 -15.00 15.20
N ASN A 87 -11.08 -14.44 14.08
CA ASN A 87 -10.42 -15.20 13.01
C ASN A 87 -9.24 -14.38 12.45
N PRO A 88 -8.03 -14.97 12.27
CA PRO A 88 -6.87 -14.29 11.69
C PRO A 88 -7.12 -14.06 10.20
N VAL A 89 -7.94 -13.07 9.91
CA VAL A 89 -8.45 -12.77 8.58
C VAL A 89 -7.92 -11.40 8.20
N MET A 90 -7.14 -11.34 7.12
CA MET A 90 -6.73 -10.08 6.51
C MET A 90 -7.94 -9.51 5.75
N ARG A 91 -8.74 -8.67 6.40
CA ARG A 91 -9.87 -8.00 5.75
C ARG A 91 -9.37 -6.73 5.09
N VAL A 92 -9.36 -6.69 3.77
CA VAL A 92 -8.99 -5.46 3.06
C VAL A 92 -10.23 -4.69 2.69
N VAL A 93 -10.39 -3.52 3.30
CA VAL A 93 -11.37 -2.54 2.91
C VAL A 93 -10.75 -1.66 1.83
N ILE A 94 -11.19 -1.81 0.58
CA ILE A 94 -10.99 -0.75 -0.42
C ILE A 94 -12.10 0.27 -0.15
N PRO A 95 -11.81 1.49 0.33
CA PRO A 95 -12.79 2.55 0.34
C PRO A 95 -13.04 2.93 -1.10
N VAL A 96 -14.00 2.25 -1.72
CA VAL A 96 -14.52 2.52 -3.06
C VAL A 96 -15.14 3.94 -3.12
N ALA A 97 -15.21 4.65 -1.98
CA ALA A 97 -15.77 5.98 -1.84
C ALA A 97 -14.78 7.11 -2.14
N ASP A 98 -13.66 7.19 -1.41
CA ASP A 98 -12.73 8.32 -1.56
C ASP A 98 -11.83 8.19 -2.79
N SER A 99 -11.66 6.96 -3.26
CA SER A 99 -11.04 6.64 -4.54
C SER A 99 -11.95 6.90 -5.76
N LEU A 100 -13.26 6.84 -5.59
CA LEU A 100 -14.21 7.17 -6.67
C LEU A 100 -14.87 8.56 -6.50
N ASN A 101 -14.52 9.33 -5.47
CA ASN A 101 -15.13 10.64 -5.20
C ASN A 101 -14.69 11.76 -6.17
N TRP A 102 -13.81 11.46 -7.14
CA TRP A 102 -13.60 12.33 -8.31
C TRP A 102 -14.48 11.97 -9.51
N ILE A 103 -15.25 10.88 -9.43
CA ILE A 103 -16.19 10.46 -10.46
C ILE A 103 -17.55 10.31 -9.81
N ASN A 104 -18.28 11.43 -9.80
CA ASN A 104 -19.73 11.41 -9.68
C ASN A 104 -20.30 10.23 -10.48
N ARG A 105 -21.11 9.41 -9.81
CA ARG A 105 -22.09 8.42 -10.32
C ARG A 105 -21.88 6.98 -9.83
N ILE A 106 -22.01 6.75 -8.51
CA ILE A 106 -22.52 5.46 -8.02
C ILE A 106 -24.04 5.60 -7.88
N ALA A 107 -24.78 5.21 -8.92
CA ALA A 107 -26.20 4.90 -8.82
C ALA A 107 -26.35 3.36 -8.77
N PHE A 108 -27.02 2.83 -7.75
CA PHE A 108 -27.38 1.41 -7.63
C PHE A 108 -26.21 0.39 -7.71
N GLY A 109 -25.05 0.69 -7.12
CA GLY A 109 -23.94 -0.27 -7.02
C GLY A 109 -23.18 -0.54 -8.33
N LYS A 110 -23.38 0.30 -9.35
CA LYS A 110 -22.61 0.32 -10.59
C LYS A 110 -21.54 1.42 -10.53
N ILE A 111 -20.32 1.09 -10.94
CA ILE A 111 -19.23 2.05 -11.15
C ILE A 111 -19.20 2.37 -12.65
N LEU A 112 -19.56 3.60 -13.03
CA LEU A 112 -19.52 4.13 -14.41
C LEU A 112 -18.14 4.72 -14.74
N ASN A 113 -17.07 3.98 -14.45
CA ASN A 113 -15.71 4.48 -14.54
C ASN A 113 -14.93 3.75 -15.63
N LYS A 114 -14.31 4.48 -16.56
CA LYS A 114 -13.34 3.99 -17.57
C LYS A 114 -11.89 4.06 -17.07
N ASN A 115 -11.69 4.38 -15.80
CA ASN A 115 -10.37 4.49 -15.19
C ASN A 115 -10.08 3.22 -14.35
N PRO A 116 -9.43 2.20 -14.94
CA PRO A 116 -8.95 1.03 -14.22
C PRO A 116 -7.79 1.32 -13.27
N GLU A 117 -7.12 2.47 -13.36
CA GLU A 117 -5.86 2.75 -12.65
C GLU A 117 -6.01 2.62 -11.15
N MET A 118 -7.08 3.17 -10.58
CA MET A 118 -7.22 3.31 -9.14
C MET A 118 -7.61 1.99 -8.47
N LEU A 119 -8.53 1.24 -9.08
CA LEU A 119 -8.86 -0.09 -8.57
C LEU A 119 -7.64 -1.02 -8.64
N ASN A 120 -6.87 -0.93 -9.73
CA ASN A 120 -5.70 -1.79 -9.91
C ASN A 120 -4.54 -1.37 -9.02
N HIS A 121 -4.37 -0.07 -8.72
CA HIS A 121 -3.47 0.44 -7.68
C HIS A 121 -3.77 -0.23 -6.33
N GLU A 122 -5.02 -0.17 -5.87
CA GLU A 122 -5.45 -0.79 -4.60
C GLU A 122 -5.34 -2.32 -4.62
N ALA A 123 -5.63 -2.95 -5.77
CA ALA A 123 -5.47 -4.39 -5.94
C ALA A 123 -4.01 -4.83 -5.75
N LEU A 124 -3.03 -4.09 -6.30
CA LEU A 124 -1.63 -4.42 -6.09
C LEU A 124 -1.21 -4.26 -4.63
N HIS A 125 -1.67 -3.21 -3.94
CA HIS A 125 -1.45 -3.05 -2.49
C HIS A 125 -1.91 -4.30 -1.73
N LEU A 126 -3.12 -4.77 -2.02
CA LEU A 126 -3.68 -5.96 -1.40
C LEU A 126 -2.82 -7.20 -1.67
N PHE A 127 -2.45 -7.45 -2.93
CA PHE A 127 -1.61 -8.61 -3.27
C PHE A 127 -0.24 -8.51 -2.61
N ASP A 128 0.39 -7.33 -2.58
CA ASP A 128 1.67 -7.15 -1.90
C ASP A 128 1.56 -7.41 -0.39
N LEU A 129 0.47 -6.97 0.25
CA LEU A 129 0.26 -7.19 1.68
C LEU A 129 -0.02 -8.67 2.01
N ILE A 130 -0.81 -9.36 1.19
CA ILE A 130 -1.07 -10.81 1.30
C ILE A 130 0.23 -11.60 1.18
N ASN A 131 1.05 -11.26 0.18
CA ASN A 131 2.30 -11.98 -0.11
C ASN A 131 3.47 -11.56 0.78
N ASN A 132 3.36 -10.48 1.57
CA ASN A 132 4.46 -9.97 2.41
C ASN A 132 4.09 -9.87 3.89
N PRO A 133 4.05 -11.01 4.62
CA PRO A 133 3.70 -11.07 6.03
C PRO A 133 4.57 -10.19 6.93
N LYS A 134 5.84 -10.03 6.57
CA LYS A 134 6.80 -9.20 7.33
C LYS A 134 6.50 -7.71 7.23
N ILE A 135 5.84 -7.25 6.15
CA ILE A 135 5.41 -5.85 6.03
C ILE A 135 4.23 -5.63 6.96
N VAL A 136 3.24 -6.53 6.91
CA VAL A 136 2.02 -6.43 7.70
C VAL A 136 2.30 -6.56 9.20
N LYS A 137 3.12 -7.53 9.62
CA LYS A 137 3.54 -7.67 11.03
C LYS A 137 4.15 -6.39 11.58
N ARG A 138 4.94 -5.67 10.78
CA ARG A 138 5.55 -4.40 11.21
C ARG A 138 4.53 -3.28 11.31
N ALA A 139 3.64 -3.16 10.33
CA ALA A 139 2.55 -2.19 10.38
C ALA A 139 1.71 -2.37 11.64
N LEU A 140 1.39 -3.62 11.99
CA LEU A 140 0.66 -3.93 13.21
C LEU A 140 1.42 -3.58 14.49
N ASN A 141 2.73 -3.85 14.53
CA ASN A 141 3.55 -3.48 15.68
C ASN A 141 3.58 -1.97 15.90
N ILE A 142 3.63 -1.18 14.82
CA ILE A 142 3.55 0.28 14.87
C ILE A 142 2.15 0.74 15.29
N ALA A 143 1.09 0.13 14.75
CA ALA A 143 -0.30 0.45 15.09
C ALA A 143 -0.63 0.25 16.57
N LYS A 144 0.05 -0.71 17.22
CA LYS A 144 -0.08 -0.96 18.67
C LYS A 144 0.80 -0.07 19.54
N SER A 145 1.71 0.69 18.96
CA SER A 145 2.58 1.58 19.72
C SER A 145 1.78 2.78 20.25
N LYS A 146 2.16 3.29 21.43
CA LYS A 146 1.56 4.51 21.99
C LYS A 146 1.76 5.73 21.09
N ASP A 147 2.80 5.69 20.26
CA ASP A 147 3.19 6.77 19.35
C ASP A 147 2.52 6.65 17.97
N PHE A 148 1.62 5.68 17.77
CA PHE A 148 1.03 5.40 16.46
C PHE A 148 0.43 6.64 15.81
N LYS A 149 -0.37 7.41 16.56
CA LYS A 149 -1.01 8.64 16.06
C LYS A 149 0.02 9.64 15.53
N GLU A 150 1.09 9.87 16.27
CA GLU A 150 2.15 10.80 15.87
C GLU A 150 2.93 10.29 14.63
N ILE A 151 3.17 8.97 14.56
CA ILE A 151 3.80 8.30 13.42
C ILE A 151 2.92 8.41 12.17
N ASP A 152 1.62 8.18 12.30
CA ASP A 152 0.67 8.21 11.19
C ASP A 152 0.43 9.64 10.68
N GLU A 153 0.31 10.62 11.58
CA GLU A 153 0.24 12.04 11.24
C GLU A 153 1.50 12.52 10.51
N PHE A 154 2.68 12.10 10.96
CA PHE A 154 3.93 12.40 10.27
C PHE A 154 3.94 11.78 8.87
N TYR A 155 3.54 10.53 8.73
CA TYR A 155 3.45 9.86 7.44
C TYR A 155 2.53 10.63 6.47
N THR A 156 1.32 10.93 6.92
CA THR A 156 0.32 11.63 6.11
C THR A 156 0.81 13.01 5.68
N LYS A 157 1.42 13.76 6.60
CA LYS A 157 1.87 15.14 6.34
C LYS A 157 3.14 15.23 5.50
N HIS A 158 4.09 14.32 5.68
CA HIS A 158 5.44 14.44 5.12
C HIS A 158 5.82 13.31 4.16
N MET A 159 5.33 12.11 4.37
CA MET A 159 5.72 10.93 3.58
C MET A 159 4.79 10.66 2.40
N TYR A 160 3.48 10.83 2.54
CA TYR A 160 2.53 10.67 1.44
C TYR A 160 2.67 11.80 0.41
N GLY A 161 2.72 13.05 0.88
CA GLY A 161 2.92 14.25 0.05
C GLY A 161 1.69 14.65 -0.77
N LYS A 162 1.75 15.82 -1.39
CA LYS A 162 0.73 16.40 -2.29
C LYS A 162 1.24 16.39 -3.73
N PHE A 163 0.35 16.57 -4.71
CA PHE A 163 0.76 16.64 -6.12
C PHE A 163 1.87 17.67 -6.38
N ILE A 164 1.77 18.87 -5.80
CA ILE A 164 2.80 19.93 -5.89
C ILE A 164 4.19 19.47 -5.41
N ASP A 165 4.25 18.53 -4.46
CA ASP A 165 5.52 17.97 -3.98
C ASP A 165 6.21 17.14 -5.07
N THR A 166 5.45 16.56 -5.99
CA THR A 166 6.00 15.77 -7.11
C THR A 166 6.61 16.67 -8.19
N GLU A 167 6.14 17.92 -8.31
CA GLU A 167 6.71 18.92 -9.22
C GLU A 167 8.00 19.51 -8.64
N GLN A 168 8.03 19.75 -7.33
CA GLN A 168 9.20 20.26 -6.59
C GLN A 168 9.98 19.13 -5.89
N MET A 169 10.15 18.00 -6.58
CA MET A 169 10.60 16.73 -6.00
C MET A 169 11.86 16.85 -5.14
N THR A 170 12.92 17.48 -5.65
CA THR A 170 14.19 17.62 -4.93
C THR A 170 14.03 18.42 -3.63
N GLY A 171 13.37 19.58 -3.71
CA GLY A 171 13.13 20.44 -2.53
C GLY A 171 12.24 19.77 -1.49
N SER A 172 11.16 19.11 -1.93
CA SER A 172 10.26 18.38 -1.05
C SER A 172 10.94 17.19 -0.37
N LEU A 173 11.82 16.46 -1.08
CA LEU A 173 12.58 15.35 -0.53
C LEU A 173 13.57 15.82 0.55
N LEU A 174 14.33 16.89 0.29
CA LEU A 174 15.26 17.46 1.27
C LEU A 174 14.54 17.95 2.53
N LYS A 175 13.39 18.62 2.37
CA LYS A 175 12.53 19.05 3.48
C LYS A 175 12.04 17.84 4.29
N THR A 176 11.55 16.81 3.61
CA THR A 176 11.08 15.57 4.22
C THR A 176 12.18 14.90 5.04
N GLU A 177 13.40 14.77 4.47
CA GLU A 177 14.54 14.19 5.18
C GLU A 177 14.88 14.97 6.46
N LYS A 178 14.92 16.30 6.38
CA LYS A 178 15.24 17.17 7.51
C LYS A 178 14.23 16.99 8.65
N GLU A 179 12.93 17.01 8.33
CA GLU A 179 11.88 16.82 9.33
C GLU A 179 11.87 15.39 9.89
N LEU A 180 12.15 14.38 9.07
CA LEU A 180 12.25 13.00 9.53
C LEU A 180 13.41 12.81 10.51
N LYS A 181 14.59 13.39 10.24
CA LYS A 181 15.73 13.34 11.17
C LYS A 181 15.37 13.98 12.51
N LYS A 182 14.67 15.12 12.52
CA LYS A 182 14.20 15.76 13.77
C LYS A 182 13.19 14.88 14.52
N PHE A 183 12.22 14.33 13.80
CA PHE A 183 11.22 13.41 14.35
C PHE A 183 11.88 12.20 15.03
N LEU A 184 12.88 11.59 14.39
CA LEU A 184 13.55 10.40 14.91
C LEU A 184 14.48 10.68 16.11
N LYS A 185 15.02 11.89 16.27
CA LYS A 185 15.97 12.21 17.36
C LYS A 185 15.43 11.91 18.76
N LYS A 186 14.14 12.13 19.00
CA LYS A 186 13.49 11.93 20.32
C LYS A 186 13.29 10.45 20.71
N ARG A 187 13.65 9.52 19.83
CA ARG A 187 13.26 8.10 19.94
C ARG A 187 14.47 7.22 20.20
N THR A 188 14.24 6.09 20.87
CA THR A 188 15.27 5.05 21.05
C THR A 188 15.67 4.46 19.69
N PRO A 189 16.89 3.94 19.54
CA PRO A 189 17.35 3.45 18.24
C PRO A 189 16.53 2.31 17.65
N SER A 190 16.11 1.35 18.49
CA SER A 190 15.19 0.28 18.09
C SER A 190 13.88 0.85 17.53
N HIS A 191 13.34 1.88 18.19
CA HIS A 191 12.12 2.54 17.73
C HIS A 191 12.33 3.32 16.43
N ARG A 192 13.47 4.00 16.25
CA ARG A 192 13.85 4.65 14.98
C ARG A 192 13.89 3.65 13.83
N ILE A 193 14.54 2.50 14.05
CA ILE A 193 14.65 1.41 13.06
C ILE A 193 13.24 0.91 12.68
N ASN A 194 12.35 0.73 13.64
CA ASN A 194 10.98 0.28 13.38
C ASN A 194 10.17 1.29 12.55
N ILE A 195 10.25 2.58 12.88
CA ILE A 195 9.58 3.66 12.12
C ILE A 195 10.15 3.75 10.70
N LEU A 196 11.47 3.74 10.55
CA LEU A 196 12.12 3.79 9.24
C LEU A 196 11.71 2.58 8.38
N GLN A 197 11.66 1.38 8.95
CA GLN A 197 11.17 0.19 8.25
C GLN A 197 9.68 0.31 7.87
N TYR A 198 8.85 0.90 8.75
CA TYR A 198 7.43 1.13 8.49
C TYR A 198 7.22 2.08 7.30
N TYR A 199 7.81 3.27 7.34
CA TYR A 199 7.72 4.23 6.23
C TYR A 199 8.34 3.69 4.95
N ARG A 200 9.49 2.99 5.05
CA ARG A 200 10.16 2.38 3.89
C ARG A 200 9.22 1.43 3.16
N ASN A 201 8.54 0.55 3.90
CA ASN A 201 7.63 -0.40 3.29
C ASN A 201 6.44 0.31 2.65
N HIS A 202 5.85 1.32 3.29
CA HIS A 202 4.74 2.07 2.71
C HIS A 202 5.16 2.77 1.40
N CYS A 203 6.30 3.48 1.38
CA CYS A 203 6.78 4.11 0.14
C CYS A 203 7.11 3.09 -0.97
N LEU A 204 7.58 1.88 -0.61
CA LEU A 204 7.77 0.81 -1.59
C LEU A 204 6.44 0.35 -2.20
N LEU A 205 5.41 0.14 -1.37
CA LEU A 205 4.09 -0.29 -1.82
C LEU A 205 3.45 0.77 -2.72
N GLU A 206 3.45 2.04 -2.30
CA GLU A 206 2.92 3.16 -3.07
C GLU A 206 3.61 3.31 -4.43
N SER A 207 4.95 3.28 -4.45
CA SER A 207 5.72 3.36 -5.70
C SER A 207 5.33 2.26 -6.69
N ARG A 208 5.16 1.03 -6.18
CA ARG A 208 4.72 -0.11 -7.00
C ARG A 208 3.29 0.06 -7.49
N ALA A 209 2.37 0.46 -6.62
CA ALA A 209 0.96 0.61 -6.94
C ALA A 209 0.69 1.74 -7.93
N TYR A 210 1.32 2.91 -7.78
CA TYR A 210 1.21 4.00 -8.77
C TYR A 210 1.78 3.60 -10.13
N ASN A 211 2.95 2.93 -10.15
CA ASN A 211 3.51 2.42 -11.40
C ASN A 211 2.57 1.41 -12.08
N TRP A 212 1.92 0.58 -11.27
CA TRP A 212 0.99 -0.44 -11.75
C TRP A 212 -0.31 0.15 -12.28
N GLY A 213 -0.94 1.05 -11.53
CA GLY A 213 -2.10 1.81 -11.99
C GLY A 213 -1.82 2.49 -13.33
N ALA A 214 -0.65 3.14 -13.47
CA ALA A 214 -0.23 3.76 -14.73
C ALA A 214 -0.13 2.77 -15.90
N LYS A 215 0.42 1.56 -15.66
CA LYS A 215 0.49 0.51 -16.70
C LYS A 215 -0.89 0.00 -17.11
N CYS A 216 -1.78 -0.20 -16.14
CA CYS A 216 -3.17 -0.59 -16.40
C CYS A 216 -3.90 0.46 -17.23
N GLN A 217 -3.78 1.74 -16.86
CA GLN A 217 -4.39 2.84 -17.60
C GLN A 217 -3.77 2.97 -18.99
N GLN A 218 -2.46 2.81 -19.14
CA GLN A 218 -1.80 2.83 -20.43
C GLN A 218 -2.35 1.76 -21.37
N LYS A 219 -2.42 0.50 -20.90
CA LYS A 219 -2.99 -0.61 -21.69
C LYS A 219 -4.45 -0.35 -22.05
N PHE A 220 -5.24 0.14 -21.09
CA PHE A 220 -6.63 0.51 -21.35
C PHE A 220 -6.77 1.63 -22.38
N ASN A 221 -5.99 2.69 -22.26
CA ASN A 221 -5.99 3.81 -23.22
C ASN A 221 -5.63 3.35 -24.62
N THR A 222 -4.61 2.50 -24.77
CA THR A 222 -4.22 1.92 -26.07
C THR A 222 -5.36 1.09 -26.67
N GLU A 223 -5.99 0.21 -25.89
CA GLU A 223 -7.06 -0.66 -26.38
C GLU A 223 -8.40 0.07 -26.59
N GLN A 224 -8.57 1.26 -26.02
CA GLN A 224 -9.78 2.09 -26.17
C GLN A 224 -9.56 3.32 -27.05
N ASN A 225 -8.39 3.48 -27.67
CA ASN A 225 -7.98 4.66 -28.43
C ASN A 225 -8.20 5.98 -27.67
N CYS A 226 -7.93 5.99 -26.36
CA CYS A 226 -8.01 7.16 -25.50
C CYS A 226 -6.62 7.79 -25.28
N GLN A 227 -6.57 9.11 -25.03
CA GLN A 227 -5.31 9.88 -24.90
C GLN A 227 -5.18 10.53 -23.51
N ASP A 228 -5.65 9.86 -22.46
CA ASP A 228 -5.57 10.42 -21.10
C ASP A 228 -4.12 10.49 -20.61
N SER A 229 -3.76 11.62 -19.99
CA SER A 229 -2.42 11.85 -19.47
C SER A 229 -2.13 11.04 -18.21
N LEU A 230 -1.09 10.20 -18.29
CA LEU A 230 -0.62 9.37 -17.18
C LEU A 230 0.50 10.03 -16.37
N ALA A 231 0.86 11.27 -16.72
CA ALA A 231 2.04 11.94 -16.17
C ALA A 231 1.99 12.03 -14.63
N HIS A 232 0.81 12.24 -14.06
CA HIS A 232 0.62 12.35 -12.62
C HIS A 232 0.93 11.03 -11.89
N LEU A 233 0.49 9.88 -12.40
CA LEU A 233 0.75 8.57 -11.80
C LEU A 233 2.24 8.21 -11.83
N PHE A 234 2.91 8.45 -12.96
CA PHE A 234 4.34 8.21 -13.07
C PHE A 234 5.15 9.13 -12.15
N ARG A 235 4.75 10.41 -12.02
CA ARG A 235 5.37 11.35 -11.08
C ARG A 235 5.24 10.87 -9.63
N PHE A 236 4.06 10.42 -9.21
CA PHE A 236 3.87 9.84 -7.87
C PHE A 236 4.71 8.58 -7.65
N SER A 237 4.72 7.66 -8.62
CA SER A 237 5.55 6.45 -8.57
C SER A 237 7.03 6.76 -8.35
N ILE A 238 7.59 7.72 -9.09
CA ILE A 238 8.98 8.17 -8.97
C ILE A 238 9.21 8.87 -7.62
N PHE A 239 8.28 9.71 -7.19
CA PHE A 239 8.36 10.42 -5.91
C PHE A 239 8.46 9.44 -4.72
N PHE A 240 7.59 8.44 -4.68
CA PHE A 240 7.64 7.40 -3.66
C PHE A 240 8.89 6.52 -3.76
N LYS A 241 9.38 6.24 -4.98
CA LYS A 241 10.67 5.55 -5.18
C LYS A 241 11.83 6.33 -4.57
N LYS A 242 11.88 7.64 -4.77
CA LYS A 242 12.91 8.52 -4.19
C LYS A 242 12.85 8.57 -2.67
N LYS A 243 11.64 8.63 -2.08
CA LYS A 243 11.46 8.51 -0.63
C LYS A 243 11.90 7.14 -0.10
N TYR A 244 11.59 6.06 -0.81
CA TYR A 244 12.08 4.72 -0.48
C TYR A 244 13.62 4.64 -0.48
N GLU A 245 14.29 5.21 -1.48
CA GLU A 245 15.76 5.29 -1.57
C GLU A 245 16.35 6.08 -0.39
N MET A 246 15.79 7.26 -0.07
CA MET A 246 16.16 8.06 1.10
C MET A 246 16.01 7.26 2.41
N LEU A 247 14.89 6.58 2.61
CA LEU A 247 14.63 5.78 3.81
C LEU A 247 15.57 4.58 3.94
N ASN A 248 15.94 3.94 2.83
CA ASN A 248 16.95 2.86 2.84
C ASN A 248 18.29 3.37 3.36
N ARG A 249 18.72 4.53 2.86
CA ARG A 249 19.98 5.16 3.29
C ARG A 249 19.93 5.49 4.78
N LEU A 250 18.88 6.18 5.24
CA LEU A 250 18.73 6.53 6.66
C LEU A 250 18.65 5.30 7.58
N LEU A 251 17.97 4.24 7.14
CA LEU A 251 17.90 2.98 7.87
C LEU A 251 19.27 2.31 7.98
N PHE A 252 20.04 2.29 6.89
CA PHE A 252 21.40 1.77 6.90
C PHE A 252 22.33 2.57 7.82
N GLU A 253 22.29 3.90 7.74
CA GLU A 253 23.04 4.80 8.64
C GLU A 253 22.68 4.52 10.11
N THR A 254 21.39 4.44 10.44
CA THR A 254 20.91 4.20 11.81
C THR A 254 21.38 2.85 12.34
N ILE A 255 21.25 1.78 11.56
CA ILE A 255 21.68 0.43 11.97
C ILE A 255 23.20 0.38 12.16
N SER A 256 23.96 1.06 11.30
CA SER A 256 25.42 1.08 11.35
C SER A 256 25.92 1.80 12.60
N GLN A 257 25.33 2.95 12.93
CA GLN A 257 25.62 3.68 14.17
C GLN A 257 25.35 2.83 15.41
N GLU A 258 24.22 2.12 15.45
CA GLU A 258 23.90 1.23 16.57
C GLU A 258 24.89 0.07 16.73
N ARG A 259 25.32 -0.53 15.62
CA ARG A 259 26.34 -1.59 15.66
C ARG A 259 27.66 -1.08 16.22
N THR A 260 28.10 0.11 15.83
CA THR A 260 29.31 0.72 16.36
C THR A 260 29.17 1.04 17.85
N ASN A 261 28.04 1.60 18.28
CA ASN A 261 27.79 1.90 19.69
C ASN A 261 27.80 0.64 20.57
N LEU A 262 27.27 -0.47 20.08
CA LEU A 262 27.31 -1.76 20.79
C LEU A 262 28.72 -2.32 20.88
N ARG A 263 29.52 -2.21 19.82
CA ARG A 263 30.94 -2.64 19.82
C ARG A 263 31.80 -1.84 20.77
N ASN A 264 31.50 -0.55 20.97
CA ASN A 264 32.27 0.31 21.87
C ASN A 264 31.85 0.19 23.35
N ARG A 265 30.79 -0.59 23.64
CA ARG A 265 30.25 -0.82 25.00
C ARG A 265 30.57 -2.21 25.55
N GLY A 266 31.03 -3.13 24.70
CA GLY A 266 31.53 -4.46 25.08
C GLY A 266 33.05 -4.46 25.06
#